data_AF-A0ABC8USB8-F1
#
_entry.id   AF-A0ABC8USB8-F1
#
_cell.length_a   1.000
_cell.length_b   1.000
_cell.length_c   1.000
_cell.angle_alpha   90.00
_cell.angle_beta   90.00
_cell.angle_gamma   90.00
#
_symmetry.space_group_name_H-M   'P 1'
#
loop_
_entity.id
_entity.type
_entity.pdbx_description
1 polymer ?
#
loop_
_entity_poly.entity_id
_entity_poly.type
_entity_poly.pdbx_seq_one_letter_code
_entity_poly.pdbx_strand_id
1 'polypeptide(L)'
;MQLIKENQIDLTIPPVEIGETEEVTHEIVTTSLTKAVRLLSAIQAHDGHWPSENSGPLIYTTPMIIALYLTGTLNVVLSPEHMKEIIRHIYNHQ
;
A
#
# COMPACT_ATOMS: atom_id res chain seq x y z
N MET A 1 7.66 0.35 0.00
CA MET A 1 6.74 -0.74 0.40
C MET A 1 7.58 -1.91 0.91
N GLN A 2 7.20 -2.55 2.01
CA GLN A 2 7.95 -3.67 2.61
C GLN A 2 8.09 -4.84 1.62
N LEU A 3 6.98 -5.24 0.99
CA LEU A 3 6.93 -6.37 0.05
C LEU A 3 7.88 -6.24 -1.15
N ILE A 4 8.02 -5.03 -1.72
CA ILE A 4 8.97 -4.80 -2.82
C ILE A 4 10.41 -5.15 -2.41
N LYS A 5 10.79 -4.83 -1.16
CA LYS A 5 12.12 -5.16 -0.64
C LYS A 5 12.28 -6.66 -0.38
N GLU A 6 11.23 -7.30 0.11
CA GLU A 6 11.22 -8.73 0.45
C GLU A 6 11.24 -9.62 -0.79
N ASN A 7 10.46 -9.28 -1.82
CA ASN A 7 10.33 -10.06 -3.04
C ASN A 7 11.51 -9.89 -4.01
N GLN A 8 12.32 -8.83 -3.85
CA GLN A 8 13.55 -8.57 -4.62
C GLN A 8 13.37 -8.62 -6.16
N ILE A 9 12.17 -8.27 -6.64
CA ILE A 9 11.87 -8.22 -8.07
C ILE A 9 12.55 -7.02 -8.71
N ASP A 10 13.13 -7.22 -9.89
CA ASP A 10 13.76 -6.16 -10.68
C ASP A 10 12.71 -5.20 -11.28
N LEU A 11 12.68 -3.97 -10.74
CA LEU A 11 11.80 -2.88 -11.17
C LEU A 11 12.52 -1.79 -12.00
N THR A 12 13.67 -2.11 -12.61
CA THR A 12 14.50 -1.14 -13.34
C THR A 12 13.93 -0.67 -14.68
N ILE A 13 12.85 -1.31 -15.19
CA ILE A 13 12.20 -0.89 -16.43
C ILE A 13 11.74 0.58 -16.32
N PRO A 14 12.23 1.48 -17.18
CA PRO A 14 11.90 2.90 -17.10
C PRO A 14 10.40 3.15 -17.38
N PRO A 15 9.83 4.27 -16.90
CA PRO A 15 8.49 4.69 -17.30
C PRO A 15 8.43 4.87 -18.82
N VAL A 16 7.34 4.39 -19.43
CA VAL A 16 7.04 4.68 -20.83
C VAL A 16 6.16 5.93 -20.83
N GLU A 17 6.69 7.02 -21.37
CA GLU A 17 5.93 8.27 -21.58
C GLU A 17 5.44 8.27 -23.03
N ILE A 18 4.18 8.65 -23.23
CA ILE A 18 3.54 8.71 -24.56
C ILE A 18 2.89 10.09 -24.67
N GLY A 19 3.26 10.85 -25.70
CA GLY A 19 2.64 12.14 -26.00
C GLY A 19 1.21 12.01 -26.51
N GLU A 20 0.41 13.08 -26.44
CA GLU A 20 -1.01 13.05 -26.86
C GLU A 20 -1.23 12.65 -28.33
N THR A 21 -0.26 12.91 -29.21
CA THR A 21 -0.33 12.60 -30.65
C THR A 21 0.58 11.46 -31.08
N GLU A 22 1.24 10.78 -30.14
CA GLU A 22 2.14 9.68 -30.47
C GLU A 22 1.37 8.38 -30.71
N GLU A 23 1.82 7.60 -31.70
CA GLU A 23 1.20 6.33 -32.04
C GLU A 23 1.57 5.26 -31.01
N VAL A 24 0.56 4.57 -30.47
CA VAL A 24 0.77 3.46 -29.53
C VAL A 24 1.21 2.21 -30.30
N THR A 25 2.50 1.90 -30.20
CA THR A 25 3.09 0.72 -30.84
C THR A 25 3.01 -0.53 -29.96
N HIS A 26 3.17 -1.71 -30.56
CA HIS A 26 3.22 -2.98 -29.84
C HIS A 26 4.35 -3.03 -28.79
N GLU A 27 5.50 -2.41 -29.08
CA GLU A 27 6.65 -2.34 -28.18
C GLU A 27 6.34 -1.50 -26.93
N ILE A 28 5.68 -0.35 -27.12
CA ILE A 28 5.21 0.52 -26.04
C ILE A 28 4.27 -0.25 -25.10
N VAL A 29 3.30 -0.97 -25.66
CA VAL A 29 2.36 -1.78 -24.89
C VAL A 29 3.07 -2.91 -24.14
N THR A 30 3.95 -3.63 -24.82
CA THR A 30 4.69 -4.77 -24.24
C THR A 30 5.57 -4.32 -23.08
N THR A 31 6.29 -3.21 -23.24
CA THR A 31 7.16 -2.64 -22.21
C THR A 31 6.35 -2.17 -21.00
N SER A 32 5.24 -1.47 -21.24
CA SER A 32 4.34 -0.98 -20.19
C SER A 32 3.71 -2.14 -19.40
N LEU A 33 3.22 -3.17 -20.09
CA LEU A 33 2.62 -4.34 -19.47
C LEU A 33 3.66 -5.14 -18.66
N THR A 34 4.85 -5.35 -19.22
CA THR A 34 5.95 -6.05 -18.53
C THR A 34 6.31 -5.33 -17.23
N LYS A 35 6.39 -3.99 -17.26
CA LYS A 35 6.62 -3.18 -16.07
C LYS A 35 5.50 -3.32 -15.04
N ALA A 36 4.23 -3.27 -15.47
CA ALA A 36 3.09 -3.42 -14.59
C ALA A 36 3.05 -4.80 -13.92
N VAL A 37 3.28 -5.87 -14.68
CA VAL A 37 3.33 -7.25 -14.15
C VAL A 37 4.45 -7.40 -13.13
N ARG A 38 5.65 -6.88 -13.42
CA ARG A 38 6.76 -6.91 -12.47
C ARG A 38 6.44 -6.16 -11.18
N LEU A 39 5.79 -5.00 -11.27
CA LEU A 39 5.35 -4.26 -10.09
C LEU A 39 4.34 -5.07 -9.28
N LEU A 40 3.32 -5.66 -9.91
CA LEU A 40 2.34 -6.50 -9.25
C LEU A 40 2.99 -7.70 -8.57
N SER A 41 3.92 -8.38 -9.23
CA SER A 41 4.71 -9.46 -8.61
C SER A 41 5.54 -8.96 -7.42
N ALA A 42 6.13 -7.76 -7.50
CA ALA A 42 6.93 -7.19 -6.41
C ALA A 42 6.10 -6.87 -5.15
N ILE A 43 4.79 -6.64 -5.29
CA ILE A 43 3.90 -6.33 -4.16
C ILE A 43 3.02 -7.53 -3.73
N GLN A 44 3.25 -8.72 -4.28
CA GLN A 44 2.54 -9.93 -3.90
C GLN A 44 3.00 -10.42 -2.51
N ALA A 45 2.07 -10.85 -1.66
CA ALA A 45 2.40 -11.47 -0.37
C ALA A 45 2.85 -12.93 -0.56
N HIS A 46 3.48 -13.49 0.46
CA HIS A 46 4.08 -14.84 0.44
C HIS A 46 3.08 -15.99 0.16
N ASP A 47 1.80 -15.79 0.46
CA ASP A 47 0.68 -16.71 0.22
C ASP A 47 -0.06 -16.41 -1.10
N GLY A 48 0.45 -15.47 -1.89
CA GLY A 48 -0.02 -15.15 -3.23
C GLY A 48 -1.10 -14.06 -3.32
N HIS A 49 -1.57 -13.49 -2.21
CA HIS A 49 -2.54 -12.38 -2.25
C HIS A 49 -1.87 -11.02 -2.51
N TRP A 50 -2.68 -10.01 -2.81
CA TRP A 50 -2.24 -8.61 -2.93
C TRP A 50 -2.82 -7.79 -1.78
N PRO A 51 -2.01 -7.45 -0.76
CA PRO A 51 -2.49 -6.62 0.32
C PRO A 51 -2.73 -5.21 -0.23
N SER A 52 -3.88 -4.66 0.11
CA SER A 52 -4.30 -3.33 -0.27
C SER A 52 -4.80 -2.59 0.96
N GLU A 53 -4.65 -1.28 0.93
CA GLU A 53 -5.30 -0.42 1.90
C GLU A 53 -6.81 -0.49 1.66
N ASN A 54 -7.54 -1.09 2.59
CA ASN A 54 -9.00 -1.01 2.63
C ASN A 54 -9.41 0.06 3.65
N SER A 55 -9.08 1.31 3.31
CA SER A 55 -9.48 2.47 4.11
C SER A 55 -10.86 2.95 3.67
N GLY A 56 -11.75 3.07 4.65
CA GLY A 56 -13.07 3.67 4.48
C GLY A 56 -13.18 4.96 5.31
N PRO A 57 -14.40 5.37 5.70
CA PRO A 57 -14.58 6.39 6.72
C PRO A 57 -13.82 6.03 8.01
N LEU A 58 -13.43 7.02 8.81
CA LEU A 58 -12.75 6.86 10.13
C LEU A 58 -13.60 6.15 11.22
N ILE A 59 -14.57 5.34 10.80
CA ILE A 59 -15.54 4.66 11.64
C ILE A 59 -14.99 3.41 12.33
N TYR A 60 -13.85 2.86 11.90
CA TYR A 60 -13.28 1.65 12.53
C TYR A 60 -12.25 1.98 13.61
N THR A 61 -11.37 2.94 13.35
CA THR A 61 -10.27 3.30 14.25
C THR A 61 -10.81 3.89 15.56
N THR A 62 -11.83 4.75 15.49
CA THR A 62 -12.36 5.44 16.68
C THR A 62 -13.03 4.46 17.67
N PRO A 63 -13.98 3.58 17.27
CA PRO A 63 -14.57 2.61 18.20
C PRO A 63 -13.55 1.61 18.75
N MET A 64 -12.55 1.20 17.96
CA MET A 64 -11.49 0.31 18.41
C MET A 64 -10.68 0.94 19.56
N ILE A 65 -10.29 2.22 19.44
CA ILE A 65 -9.55 2.92 20.49
C ILE A 65 -10.39 3.01 21.77
N ILE A 66 -11.69 3.35 21.65
CA ILE A 66 -12.60 3.42 22.80
C ILE A 66 -12.71 2.05 23.48
N ALA A 67 -12.91 0.97 22.71
CA ALA A 67 -13.02 -0.37 23.25
C ALA A 67 -11.75 -0.79 24.00
N LEU A 68 -10.56 -0.60 23.40
CA LEU A 68 -9.28 -0.93 24.02
C LEU A 68 -8.98 -0.11 25.28
N TYR A 69 -9.43 1.14 25.32
CA TYR A 69 -9.34 1.99 26.50
C TYR A 69 -10.23 1.45 27.63
N LEU A 70 -11.50 1.13 27.32
CA LEU A 70 -12.46 0.61 28.31
C LEU A 70 -12.04 -0.75 28.88
N THR A 71 -11.43 -1.62 28.07
CA THR A 71 -10.94 -2.92 28.52
C THR A 71 -9.58 -2.85 29.22
N GLY A 72 -8.93 -1.67 29.26
CA GLY A 72 -7.60 -1.50 29.85
C GLY A 72 -6.47 -2.18 29.06
N THR A 73 -6.72 -2.57 27.81
CA THR A 73 -5.76 -3.32 26.97
C THR A 73 -5.08 -2.45 25.90
N LEU A 74 -5.30 -1.14 25.93
CA LEU A 74 -4.76 -0.20 24.95
C LEU A 74 -3.25 -0.36 24.71
N ASN A 75 -2.44 -0.28 25.77
CA ASN A 75 -0.98 -0.39 25.69
C ASN A 75 -0.47 -1.83 25.56
N VAL A 76 -1.37 -2.82 25.63
CA VAL A 76 -1.05 -4.24 25.41
C VAL A 76 -1.17 -4.56 23.92
N VAL A 77 -2.20 -4.02 23.26
CA VAL A 77 -2.50 -4.28 21.84
C VAL A 77 -1.78 -3.29 20.91
N LEU A 78 -1.71 -2.02 21.30
CA LEU A 78 -1.10 -0.96 20.48
C LEU A 78 0.31 -0.66 21.00
N SER A 79 1.31 -0.82 20.12
CA SER A 79 2.66 -0.37 20.39
C SER A 79 2.75 1.16 20.32
N PRO A 80 3.83 1.77 20.82
CA PRO A 80 4.10 3.19 20.63
C PRO A 80 4.04 3.64 19.16
N GLU A 81 4.50 2.82 18.23
CA GLU A 81 4.46 3.08 16.78
C GLU A 81 3.03 3.03 16.24
N HIS A 82 2.22 2.05 16.67
CA HIS A 82 0.79 2.01 16.30
C HIS A 82 0.08 3.30 16.74
N MET A 83 0.29 3.74 18.00
CA MET A 83 -0.33 4.96 18.52
C MET A 83 0.12 6.21 17.75
N LYS A 84 1.41 6.33 17.47
CA LYS A 84 1.97 7.44 16.69
C LYS A 84 1.34 7.54 15.30
N GLU A 85 1.23 6.42 14.60
CA GLU A 85 0.68 6.40 13.24
C GLU A 85 -0.84 6.59 13.21
N ILE A 86 -1.56 6.08 14.21
CA ILE A 86 -3.00 6.35 14.40
C ILE A 86 -3.24 7.85 14.60
N ILE A 87 -2.47 8.50 15.48
CA ILE A 87 -2.59 9.94 15.71
C ILE A 87 -2.28 10.73 14.43
N ARG A 88 -1.19 10.40 13.74
CA ARG A 88 -0.83 11.02 12.44
C ARG A 88 -1.96 10.84 11.42
N HIS A 89 -2.54 9.65 11.32
CA HIS A 89 -3.63 9.38 10.39
C HIS A 89 -4.86 10.22 10.70
N ILE A 90 -5.25 10.36 11.98
CA ILE A 90 -6.37 11.21 12.39
C ILE A 90 -6.11 12.67 12.00
N TYR A 91 -4.94 13.22 12.30
CA TYR A 91 -4.60 14.61 11.95
C TYR A 91 -4.60 14.88 10.45
N ASN A 92 -4.16 13.91 9.64
CA ASN A 92 -4.13 14.04 8.19
C ASN A 92 -5.54 14.06 7.53
N HIS A 93 -6.58 13.67 8.27
CA HIS A 93 -7.96 13.54 7.77
C HIS A 93 -8.96 14.45 8.50
N GLN A 94 -8.48 15.40 9.30
CA GLN A 94 -9.26 16.53 9.84
C GLN A 94 -9.30 17.68 8.83
#